data_AF-A0A1Q9BXU9-F1
#
_entry.id   AF-A0A1Q9BXU9-F1
#
_cell.length_a   1.000
_cell.length_b   1.000
_cell.length_c   1.000
_cell.angle_alpha   90.00
_cell.angle_beta   90.00
_cell.angle_gamma   90.00
#
_symmetry.space_group_name_H-M   'P 1'
#
loop_
_entity.id
_entity.type
_entity.pdbx_description
1 polymer ?
#
loop_
_entity_poly.entity_id
_entity_poly.type
_entity_poly.pdbx_seq_one_letter_code
_entity_poly.pdbx_strand_id
1 'polypeptide(L)' 'MGAYKYLEEMWRKKQSDVMRFFARLRNWEFRQLPAVHRCTRPTRPDKARKMGYK' A
#
# COMPACT_ATOMS: atom_id res chain seq x y z
N MET A 1 13.42 16.66 2.36
CA MET A 1 12.90 15.32 2.02
C MET A 1 11.57 15.12 2.72
N GLY A 2 10.46 14.99 1.98
CA GLY A 2 9.13 14.81 2.59
C GLY A 2 8.85 13.35 2.95
N ALA A 3 7.93 13.11 3.89
CA ALA A 3 7.51 11.76 4.32
C ALA A 3 7.14 10.83 3.14
N TYR A 4 6.52 11.40 2.09
CA TYR A 4 6.14 10.67 0.87
C TYR A 4 7.33 10.09 0.09
N LYS A 5 8.52 10.71 0.18
CA LYS A 5 9.73 10.24 -0.49
C LYS A 5 10.24 8.94 0.13
N TYR A 6 10.22 8.84 1.45
CA TYR A 6 10.58 7.61 2.18
C TYR A 6 9.59 6.49 1.91
N LEU A 7 8.28 6.80 1.88
CA LEU A 7 7.25 5.84 1.49
C LEU A 7 7.51 5.31 0.07
N GLU A 8 7.81 6.19 -0.88
CA GLU A 8 8.11 5.78 -2.24
C GLU A 8 9.33 4.85 -2.32
N GLU A 9 10.41 5.16 -1.60
CA GLU A 9 11.62 4.33 -1.56
C GLU A 9 11.37 2.95 -0.94
N MET A 10 10.57 2.89 0.14
CA MET A 10 10.12 1.63 0.73
C MET A 10 9.37 0.78 -0.30
N TRP A 11 8.45 1.38 -1.06
CA TRP A 11 7.69 0.70 -2.12
C TRP A 11 8.50 0.34 -3.37
N ARG A 12 9.67 0.96 -3.59
CA ARG A 12 10.62 0.52 -4.64
C ARG A 12 11.26 -0.81 -4.28
N LYS A 13 11.55 -1.05 -3.00
CA LYS A 13 12.19 -2.30 -2.50
C LYS A 13 11.15 -3.35 -2.06
N LYS A 14 10.32 -3.82 -2.98
CA LYS A 14 9.23 -4.78 -2.69
C LYS A 14 9.68 -6.15 -2.16
N GLN A 15 10.93 -6.54 -2.44
CA GLN A 15 11.47 -7.83 -1.99
C GLN A 15 12.05 -7.79 -0.57
N SER A 16 12.14 -6.61 0.04
CA SER A 16 12.56 -6.50 1.45
C SER A 16 11.62 -7.30 2.35
N ASP A 17 12.15 -7.85 3.44
CA ASP A 17 11.37 -8.69 4.36
C ASP A 17 10.19 -7.94 4.98
N VAL A 18 10.38 -6.65 5.25
CA VAL A 18 9.32 -5.74 5.72
C VAL A 18 8.17 -5.66 4.71
N MET A 19 8.49 -5.42 3.42
CA MET A 19 7.46 -5.32 2.37
C MET A 19 6.77 -6.65 2.12
N ARG A 20 7.52 -7.77 2.15
CA ARG A 20 6.96 -9.12 2.02
C ARG A 20 6.01 -9.46 3.18
N PHE A 21 6.37 -9.08 4.40
CA PHE A 21 5.53 -9.27 5.58
C PHE A 21 4.21 -8.50 5.47
N PHE A 22 4.27 -7.20 5.14
CA PHE A 22 3.07 -6.39 4.94
C PHE A 22 2.20 -6.91 3.79
N ALA A 23 2.80 -7.31 2.66
CA ALA A 23 2.06 -7.84 1.53
C ALA A 23 1.35 -9.16 1.87
N ARG A 24 1.98 -10.03 2.67
CA ARG A 24 1.38 -11.29 3.12
C ARG A 24 0.15 -11.04 3.99
N LEU A 25 0.28 -10.17 5.00
CA LEU A 25 -0.84 -9.81 5.89
C LEU A 25 -1.99 -9.17 5.11
N ARG A 26 -1.69 -8.21 4.22
CA ARG A 26 -2.69 -7.55 3.37
C ARG A 26 -3.39 -8.52 2.43
N ASN A 27 -2.67 -9.42 1.78
CA ASN A 27 -3.27 -10.43 0.91
C ASN A 27 -4.13 -11.42 1.70
N TRP A 28 -3.84 -11.68 2.97
CA TRP A 28 -4.72 -12.47 3.82
C TRP A 28 -5.99 -11.69 4.17
N GLU A 29 -5.88 -10.43 4.59
CA GLU A 29 -7.01 -9.53 4.87
C GLU A 29 -7.94 -9.41 3.65
N PHE A 30 -7.38 -9.13 2.47
CA PHE A 30 -8.16 -8.95 1.25
C PHE A 30 -8.84 -10.22 0.75
N ARG A 31 -8.34 -11.41 1.11
CA ARG A 31 -9.00 -12.68 0.78
C ARG A 31 -10.25 -12.94 1.60
N GLN A 32 -10.41 -12.29 2.74
CA GLN A 32 -11.61 -12.39 3.58
C GLN A 32 -12.72 -11.44 3.11
N LEU A 33 -12.38 -10.46 2.26
CA LEU A 33 -13.32 -9.44 1.79
C LEU A 33 -14.07 -9.93 0.54
N PRO A 34 -15.25 -9.36 0.24
CA PRO A 34 -15.94 -9.60 -1.02
C PRO A 34 -15.06 -9.26 -2.23
N ALA A 35 -15.32 -9.90 -3.36
CA ALA A 35 -14.56 -9.72 -4.61
C ALA A 35 -14.41 -8.24 -5.01
N VAL A 36 -15.43 -7.42 -4.73
CA VAL A 36 -15.35 -5.95 -4.82
C VAL A 36 -15.90 -5.36 -3.53
N HIS A 37 -15.11 -4.55 -2.86
CA HIS A 37 -15.51 -3.82 -1.66
C HIS A 37 -15.01 -2.37 -1.72
N ARG A 38 -15.67 -1.48 -0.99
CA ARG A 38 -15.27 -0.07 -0.88
C ARG A 38 -14.22 0.08 0.21
N CYS A 39 -13.01 0.52 -0.15
CA CYS A 39 -11.97 0.87 0.81
C CYS A 39 -12.25 2.25 1.43
N THR A 40 -12.03 2.39 2.76
CA THR A 40 -12.19 3.68 3.46
C THR A 40 -11.03 4.64 3.19
N ARG A 41 -9.81 4.12 3.05
CA ARG A 41 -8.57 4.86 2.79
C ARG A 41 -7.68 4.09 1.82
N PRO A 42 -6.83 4.77 1.03
CA PRO A 42 -5.90 4.09 0.14
C PRO A 42 -4.81 3.37 0.93
N THR A 43 -4.54 2.11 0.57
CA THR A 43 -3.43 1.31 1.13
C THR A 43 -2.06 1.95 0.89
N ARG A 44 -1.94 2.73 -0.20
CA ARG A 44 -0.73 3.42 -0.60
C ARG A 44 -1.01 4.92 -0.86
N PRO A 45 -0.96 5.78 0.17
CA PRO A 45 -1.28 7.20 0.06
C PRO A 45 -0.34 7.97 -0.88
N ASP A 46 0.95 7.63 -0.92
CA ASP A 46 1.94 8.28 -1.79
C ASP A 46 1.61 8.10 -3.28
N LYS A 47 1.22 6.89 -3.68
CA LYS A 47 0.83 6.60 -5.06
C LYS A 47 -0.55 7.15 -5.38
N ALA A 48 -1.50 7.04 -4.44
CA ALA A 48 -2.84 7.59 -4.63
C ALA A 48 -2.79 9.10 -4.91
N ARG A 49 -1.99 9.86 -4.13
CA ARG A 49 -1.79 11.30 -4.37
C ARG A 49 -1.20 11.61 -5.74
N LYS A 50 -0.23 10.83 -6.21
CA LYS A 50 0.32 10.98 -7.58
C LYS A 50 -0.72 10.71 -8.68
N MET A 51 -1.77 9.94 -8.38
CA MET A 51 -2.89 9.67 -9.28
C MET A 51 -4.06 10.67 -9.09
N GLY A 52 -3.87 11.74 -8.31
CA GLY A 52 -4.88 12.80 -8.12
C GLY A 52 -5.85 12.57 -6.96
N TYR A 53 -5.66 11.52 -6.15
CA TYR A 53 -6.41 11.36 -4.89
C TYR A 53 -6.06 12.50 -3.92
N LYS A 54 -7.08 13.18 -3.40
CA LYS A 54 -6.95 14.27 -2.43
C LYS A 54 -7.55 13.86 -1.11
#